data_AF-A0A9P6A2K7-F1
#
_entry.id   AF-A0A9P6A2K7-F1
#
_cell.length_a   1.000
_cell.length_b   1.000
_cell.length_c   1.000
_cell.angle_alpha   90.00
_cell.angle_beta   90.00
_cell.angle_gamma   90.00
#
_symmetry.space_group_name_H-M   'P 1'
#
loop_
_entity.id
_entity.type
_entity.pdbx_description
1 polymer ?
#
loop_
_entity_poly.entity_id
_entity_poly.type
_entity_poly.pdbx_seq_one_letter_code
_entity_poly.pdbx_strand_id
1 'polypeptide(L)'
;MRVVYHALASASKQVRPPPATSSHIRSFHASSAMLARRTKMEEKITASDALELLDDEFDDDDTASSGHVMLRQHRQILHYLRLIEHEMPKLVAFRKPFVPPDSSTPLIVRSLDYAGEEHPATLKRVLVVAVDDLPLAGQHAVHKLKLLAGPRWTPNPPTDAGVSRDKEWGNGYVKISCEDFPKPAMNLKWASDALDRLVAAANDASDTFSKLPLDLRHVYAKARKAKKGEHLRGRVFHRPTIRDFPAEWLPSGRAVASSGPPTSIA
;
A
#
# COMPACT_ATOMS: atom_id res chain seq x y z
N MET A 1 5.29 28.26 14.11
CA MET A 1 4.97 27.54 15.36
C MET A 1 6.18 26.75 15.79
N ARG A 2 6.84 27.14 16.89
CA ARG A 2 7.91 26.34 17.51
C ARG A 2 7.25 25.17 18.23
N VAL A 3 7.53 23.96 17.78
CA VAL A 3 7.15 22.75 18.51
C VAL A 3 8.08 22.67 19.73
N VAL A 4 7.56 23.08 20.89
CA VAL A 4 8.21 22.88 22.18
C VAL A 4 7.97 21.43 22.56
N TYR A 5 9.00 20.60 22.44
CA TYR A 5 8.98 19.26 22.99
C TYR A 5 9.15 19.35 24.51
N HIS A 6 8.10 19.06 25.27
CA HIS A 6 8.25 18.73 26.69
C HIS A 6 8.91 17.35 26.80
N ALA A 7 10.21 17.35 27.12
CA ALA A 7 10.94 16.15 27.45
C ALA A 7 10.51 15.63 28.82
N LEU A 8 9.67 14.59 28.85
CA LEU A 8 9.51 13.77 30.05
C LEU A 8 10.74 12.87 30.18
N ALA A 9 11.66 13.26 31.05
CA ALA A 9 12.81 12.45 31.44
C ALA A 9 12.33 11.25 32.27
N SER A 10 12.13 10.11 31.62
CA SER A 10 12.04 8.81 32.31
C SER A 10 13.44 8.22 32.39
N ALA A 11 13.95 8.06 33.61
CA ALA A 11 15.24 7.44 33.88
C ALA A 11 15.19 5.94 33.58
N SER A 12 15.45 5.55 32.33
CA SER A 12 15.68 4.15 31.98
C SER A 12 17.16 3.80 32.16
N LYS A 13 17.47 2.94 33.13
CA LYS A 13 18.76 2.24 33.24
C LYS A 13 19.11 1.63 31.87
N GLN A 14 20.22 2.05 31.27
CA GLN A 14 20.75 1.40 30.07
C GLN A 14 21.26 0.00 30.44
N VAL A 15 20.45 -1.01 30.15
CA VAL A 15 20.93 -2.39 30.06
C VAL A 15 21.54 -2.56 28.66
N ARG A 16 22.84 -2.80 28.58
CA ARG A 16 23.52 -3.10 27.31
C ARG A 16 22.94 -4.40 26.71
N PRO A 17 22.62 -4.46 25.41
CA PRO A 17 22.26 -5.73 24.78
C PRO A 17 23.51 -6.62 24.68
N PRO A 18 23.39 -7.94 24.91
CA PRO A 18 24.50 -8.87 24.68
C PRO A 18 24.85 -8.95 23.18
N PRO A 19 26.09 -9.33 22.82
CA PRO A 19 26.51 -9.44 21.43
C PRO A 19 25.68 -10.49 20.68
N ALA A 20 25.29 -10.15 19.46
CA ALA A 20 24.54 -11.02 18.56
C ALA A 20 25.40 -12.23 18.16
N THR A 21 25.21 -13.34 18.87
CA THR A 21 25.49 -14.66 18.34
C THR A 21 24.38 -14.99 17.35
N SER A 22 24.76 -15.44 16.15
CA SER A 22 23.83 -15.93 15.13
C SER A 22 23.09 -17.15 15.69
N SER A 23 21.95 -16.90 16.32
CA SER A 23 21.05 -17.93 16.77
C SER A 23 20.26 -18.40 15.55
N HIS A 24 20.59 -19.61 15.11
CA HIS A 24 19.84 -20.39 14.15
C HIS A 24 18.32 -20.19 14.32
N ILE A 25 17.62 -19.96 13.21
CA ILE A 25 16.18 -20.18 13.11
C ILE A 25 15.95 -21.65 13.45
N ARG A 26 15.70 -21.94 14.72
CA ARG A 26 15.17 -23.24 15.14
C ARG A 26 13.68 -23.19 14.82
N SER A 27 13.34 -23.62 13.61
CA SER A 27 11.99 -24.04 13.27
C SER A 27 11.65 -25.29 14.08
N PHE A 28 11.24 -25.12 15.33
CA PHE A 28 10.58 -26.17 16.10
C PHE A 28 9.15 -26.29 15.60
N HIS A 29 8.94 -27.10 14.57
CA HIS A 29 7.64 -27.75 14.40
C HIS A 29 7.51 -28.77 15.53
N ALA A 30 6.73 -28.45 16.56
CA ALA A 30 6.29 -29.42 17.55
C ALA A 30 5.22 -30.33 16.93
N SER A 31 5.63 -31.21 16.03
CA SER A 31 4.93 -32.48 15.86
C SER A 31 5.24 -33.32 17.11
N SER A 32 4.21 -33.76 17.82
CA SER A 32 4.30 -34.67 18.96
C SER A 32 5.34 -35.77 18.73
N ALA A 33 6.38 -35.83 19.57
CA ALA A 33 7.40 -36.87 19.55
C ALA A 33 6.88 -38.18 20.17
N MET A 34 5.86 -38.78 19.56
CA MET A 34 5.44 -40.14 19.83
C MET A 34 5.48 -40.88 18.50
N LEU A 35 6.44 -41.81 18.38
CA LEU A 35 6.81 -42.64 17.21
C LEU A 35 7.96 -42.13 16.33
N ALA A 36 9.10 -41.77 16.94
CA ALA A 36 10.38 -41.89 16.23
C ALA A 36 10.73 -43.39 16.11
N ARG A 37 10.22 -44.07 15.08
CA ARG A 37 10.79 -45.36 14.66
C ARG A 37 12.23 -45.08 14.22
N ARG A 38 13.17 -45.87 14.74
CA ARG A 38 14.58 -45.89 14.33
C ARG A 38 14.61 -46.03 12.80
N THR A 39 14.96 -44.96 12.08
CA THR A 39 15.17 -45.06 10.63
C THR A 39 16.32 -46.03 10.43
N LYS A 40 16.01 -47.22 9.93
CA LYS A 40 17.01 -48.20 9.50
C LYS A 40 17.89 -47.46 8.49
N MET A 41 19.21 -47.60 8.64
CA MET A 41 20.18 -47.05 7.68
C MET A 41 19.73 -47.53 6.29
N GLU A 42 19.44 -46.60 5.36
CA GLU A 42 18.97 -46.96 4.02
C GLU A 42 20.00 -47.90 3.39
N GLU A 43 19.64 -49.18 3.30
CA GLU A 43 20.39 -50.16 2.54
C GLU A 43 20.39 -49.67 1.09
N LYS A 44 21.56 -49.54 0.49
CA LYS A 44 21.67 -49.08 -0.91
C LYS A 44 21.00 -50.12 -1.78
N ILE A 45 19.78 -49.83 -2.24
CA ILE A 45 19.03 -50.66 -3.16
C ILE A 45 19.90 -50.85 -4.41
N THR A 46 20.31 -52.08 -4.67
CA THR A 46 21.09 -52.37 -5.88
C THR A 46 20.17 -52.36 -7.09
N ALA A 47 20.72 -52.16 -8.29
CA ALA A 47 19.90 -52.09 -9.51
C ALA A 47 19.13 -53.40 -9.78
N SER A 48 19.63 -54.54 -9.29
CA SER A 48 18.93 -55.82 -9.31
C SER A 48 17.75 -55.84 -8.34
N ASP A 49 17.91 -55.35 -7.12
CA ASP A 49 16.83 -55.32 -6.11
C ASP A 49 15.68 -54.40 -6.55
N ALA A 50 16.00 -53.30 -7.26
CA ALA A 50 14.98 -52.40 -7.82
C ALA A 50 14.20 -53.05 -8.98
N LEU A 51 14.80 -53.99 -9.71
CA LEU A 51 14.14 -54.72 -10.78
C LEU A 51 13.22 -55.81 -10.23
N GLU A 52 13.64 -56.50 -9.17
CA GLU A 52 12.84 -57.52 -8.47
C GLU A 52 11.57 -56.91 -7.86
N LEU A 53 11.65 -55.70 -7.30
CA LEU A 53 10.48 -54.94 -6.82
C LEU A 53 9.51 -54.47 -7.92
N LEU A 54 9.92 -54.46 -9.18
CA LEU A 54 9.02 -54.16 -10.31
C LEU A 54 8.29 -55.43 -10.82
N ASP A 55 8.85 -56.61 -10.52
CA ASP A 55 8.25 -57.91 -10.85
C ASP A 55 7.23 -58.36 -9.80
N ASP A 56 7.21 -57.72 -8.62
CA ASP A 56 6.15 -57.90 -7.61
C ASP A 56 4.80 -57.41 -8.16
N GLU A 57 3.77 -58.25 -8.04
CA GLU A 57 2.41 -57.91 -8.45
C GLU A 57 1.86 -56.78 -7.56
N PHE A 58 1.16 -55.82 -8.17
CA PHE A 58 0.62 -54.65 -7.45
C PHE A 58 -0.58 -55.05 -6.59
N ASP A 59 -0.46 -54.88 -5.26
CA ASP A 59 -1.45 -55.28 -4.26
C ASP A 59 -2.66 -54.32 -4.11
N ASP A 60 -2.85 -53.35 -5.03
CA ASP A 60 -3.91 -52.32 -4.97
C ASP A 60 -3.93 -51.48 -3.65
N ASP A 61 -2.79 -51.38 -2.96
CA ASP A 61 -2.66 -50.72 -1.64
C ASP A 61 -2.13 -49.27 -1.71
N ASP A 62 -1.66 -48.82 -2.87
CA ASP A 62 -1.19 -47.46 -3.11
C ASP A 62 -1.83 -46.81 -4.35
N THR A 63 -1.53 -45.54 -4.61
CA THR A 63 -2.00 -44.82 -5.79
C THR A 63 -0.82 -44.33 -6.62
N ALA A 64 -1.07 -44.05 -7.90
CA ALA A 64 -0.07 -43.40 -8.75
C ALA A 64 0.41 -42.08 -8.14
N SER A 65 1.62 -41.63 -8.52
CA SER A 65 2.23 -40.38 -8.04
C SER A 65 1.32 -39.15 -8.19
N SER A 66 0.48 -39.11 -9.22
CA SER A 66 -0.53 -38.06 -9.41
C SER A 66 -1.61 -38.09 -8.31
N GLY A 67 -2.06 -39.27 -7.89
CA GLY A 67 -2.97 -39.48 -6.77
C GLY A 67 -2.40 -38.96 -5.46
N HIS A 68 -1.12 -39.22 -5.18
CA HIS A 68 -0.43 -38.66 -4.01
C HIS A 68 -0.34 -37.14 -4.03
N VAL A 69 -0.08 -36.53 -5.19
CA VAL A 69 -0.08 -35.07 -5.34
C VAL A 69 -1.47 -34.50 -5.05
N MET A 70 -2.53 -35.14 -5.57
CA MET A 70 -3.91 -34.74 -5.29
C MET A 70 -4.23 -34.86 -3.79
N LEU A 71 -3.89 -35.99 -3.15
CA LEU A 71 -4.11 -36.18 -1.71
C LEU A 71 -3.35 -35.15 -0.87
N ARG A 72 -2.12 -34.80 -1.25
CA ARG A 72 -1.34 -33.74 -0.60
C ARG A 72 -2.04 -32.39 -0.69
N GLN A 73 -2.56 -32.04 -1.87
CA GLN A 73 -3.33 -30.81 -2.06
C GLN A 73 -4.59 -30.79 -1.19
N HIS A 74 -5.33 -31.90 -1.13
CA HIS A 74 -6.52 -32.00 -0.27
C HIS A 74 -6.16 -31.82 1.22
N ARG A 75 -5.07 -32.45 1.69
CA ARG A 75 -4.58 -32.27 3.06
C ARG A 75 -4.22 -30.81 3.35
N GLN A 76 -3.62 -30.10 2.38
CA GLN A 76 -3.31 -28.68 2.52
C GLN A 76 -4.58 -27.82 2.61
N ILE A 77 -5.59 -28.11 1.79
CA ILE A 77 -6.88 -27.41 1.84
C ILE A 77 -7.54 -27.62 3.21
N LEU A 78 -7.63 -28.87 3.68
CA LEU A 78 -8.21 -29.19 4.98
C LEU A 78 -7.46 -28.52 6.14
N HIS A 79 -6.13 -28.39 6.03
CA HIS A 79 -5.34 -27.65 6.99
C HIS A 79 -5.74 -26.16 7.05
N TYR A 80 -5.87 -25.49 5.91
CA TYR A 80 -6.30 -24.08 5.88
C TYR A 80 -7.75 -23.89 6.32
N LEU A 81 -8.66 -24.81 5.99
CA LEU A 81 -10.05 -24.77 6.49
C LEU A 81 -10.08 -24.85 8.02
N ARG A 82 -9.28 -25.74 8.61
CA ARG A 82 -9.14 -25.83 10.08
C ARG A 82 -8.58 -24.55 10.69
N LEU A 83 -7.62 -23.90 10.03
CA LEU A 83 -7.09 -22.60 10.48
C LEU A 83 -8.16 -21.51 10.41
N ILE A 84 -8.96 -21.46 9.35
CA ILE A 84 -10.06 -20.50 9.21
C ILE A 84 -11.10 -20.71 10.31
N GLU A 85 -11.46 -21.96 10.60
CA GLU A 85 -12.49 -22.26 11.59
C GLU A 85 -12.02 -22.03 13.03
N HIS A 86 -10.80 -22.45 13.39
CA HIS A 86 -10.36 -22.45 14.78
C HIS A 86 -9.41 -21.31 15.13
N GLU A 87 -8.56 -20.84 14.21
CA GLU A 87 -7.55 -19.81 14.50
C GLU A 87 -8.02 -18.40 14.12
N MET A 88 -8.72 -18.21 12.99
CA MET A 88 -9.17 -16.86 12.59
C MET A 88 -10.12 -16.18 13.59
N PRO A 89 -11.07 -16.87 14.25
CA PRO A 89 -11.91 -16.23 15.27
C PRO A 89 -11.09 -15.70 16.45
N LYS A 90 -9.95 -16.33 16.78
CA LYS A 90 -9.05 -15.84 17.83
C LYS A 90 -8.36 -14.54 17.44
N LEU A 91 -8.15 -14.28 16.15
CA LEU A 91 -7.57 -13.02 15.66
C LEU A 91 -8.47 -11.80 15.90
N VAL A 92 -9.78 -12.02 16.13
CA VAL A 92 -10.71 -10.94 16.49
C VAL A 92 -10.28 -10.23 17.78
N ALA A 93 -9.61 -10.93 18.70
CA ALA A 93 -9.06 -10.33 19.92
C ALA A 93 -8.01 -9.23 19.66
N PHE A 94 -7.34 -9.26 18.50
CA PHE A 94 -6.31 -8.28 18.11
C PHE A 94 -6.85 -7.20 17.16
N ARG A 95 -8.16 -7.19 16.89
CA ARG A 95 -8.80 -6.21 16.00
C ARG A 95 -8.74 -4.81 16.64
N LYS A 96 -8.25 -3.84 15.86
CA LYS A 96 -8.34 -2.41 16.18
C LYS A 96 -9.36 -1.75 15.25
N PRO A 97 -10.32 -0.96 15.75
CA PRO A 97 -11.26 -0.24 14.88
C PRO A 97 -10.51 0.78 14.03
N PHE A 98 -10.96 0.98 12.79
CA PHE A 98 -10.42 2.02 11.92
C PHE A 98 -10.87 3.40 12.43
N VAL A 99 -9.91 4.26 12.72
CA VAL A 99 -10.14 5.68 13.03
C VAL A 99 -9.65 6.48 11.82
N PRO A 100 -10.52 7.25 11.15
CA PRO A 100 -10.09 8.06 10.01
C PRO A 100 -9.06 9.11 10.46
N PRO A 101 -8.09 9.46 9.59
CA PRO A 101 -7.10 10.47 9.92
C PRO A 101 -7.76 11.84 10.09
N ASP A 102 -7.32 12.56 11.12
CA ASP A 102 -7.75 13.93 11.39
C ASP A 102 -6.94 14.94 10.55
N SER A 103 -7.46 16.17 10.43
CA SER A 103 -6.78 17.30 9.80
C SER A 103 -5.42 17.63 10.41
N SER A 104 -5.17 17.24 11.67
CA SER A 104 -3.87 17.38 12.33
C SER A 104 -2.77 16.49 11.74
N THR A 105 -3.13 15.43 11.01
CA THR A 105 -2.21 14.48 10.38
C THR A 105 -2.45 14.38 8.87
N PRO A 106 -2.18 15.43 8.09
CA PRO A 106 -2.50 15.46 6.66
C PRO A 106 -1.47 14.73 5.79
N LEU A 107 -0.36 14.28 6.37
CA LEU A 107 0.75 13.65 5.66
C LEU A 107 0.41 12.20 5.33
N ILE A 108 0.56 11.84 4.05
CA ILE A 108 0.39 10.47 3.59
C ILE A 108 1.75 9.89 3.27
N VAL A 109 2.13 8.86 4.02
CA VAL A 109 3.41 8.16 3.86
C VAL A 109 3.14 6.81 3.21
N ARG A 110 3.81 6.55 2.08
CA ARG A 110 3.82 5.24 1.43
C ARG A 110 5.15 4.55 1.67
N SER A 111 5.06 3.33 2.20
CA SER A 111 6.13 2.34 2.27
C SER A 111 5.89 1.21 1.27
N LEU A 112 6.95 0.54 0.88
CA LEU A 112 6.93 -0.67 0.06
C LEU A 112 7.60 -1.79 0.86
N ASP A 113 7.02 -2.98 0.80
CA ASP A 113 7.52 -4.19 1.45
C ASP A 113 7.24 -5.39 0.54
N TYR A 114 8.17 -6.35 0.52
CA TYR A 114 8.14 -7.56 -0.30
C TYR A 114 7.98 -8.83 0.56
N ALA A 115 7.45 -8.69 1.79
CA ALA A 115 6.95 -9.77 2.62
C ALA A 115 7.97 -10.92 2.84
N GLY A 116 9.22 -10.57 3.10
CA GLY A 116 10.30 -11.52 3.40
C GLY A 116 11.42 -11.55 2.35
N GLU A 117 11.19 -11.02 1.16
CA GLU A 117 12.24 -10.87 0.14
C GLU A 117 13.04 -9.58 0.36
N GLU A 118 14.37 -9.69 0.32
CA GLU A 118 15.23 -8.52 0.34
C GLU A 118 15.22 -7.84 -1.04
N HIS A 119 14.63 -6.64 -1.10
CA HIS A 119 14.50 -5.89 -2.34
C HIS A 119 14.99 -4.44 -2.15
N PRO A 120 15.81 -3.88 -3.06
CA PRO A 120 16.35 -2.52 -2.91
C PRO A 120 15.28 -1.44 -2.86
N ALA A 121 14.12 -1.64 -3.51
CA ALA A 121 13.00 -0.70 -3.46
C ALA A 121 12.34 -0.58 -2.07
N THR A 122 12.57 -1.52 -1.15
CA THR A 122 12.07 -1.47 0.23
C THR A 122 12.61 -0.26 0.99
N LEU A 123 13.76 0.28 0.57
CA LEU A 123 14.37 1.49 1.13
C LEU A 123 13.55 2.76 0.84
N LYS A 124 12.87 2.80 -0.30
CA LYS A 124 12.16 3.99 -0.79
C LYS A 124 11.08 4.43 0.19
N ARG A 125 11.04 5.71 0.51
CA ARG A 125 9.91 6.33 1.21
C ARG A 125 9.35 7.47 0.39
N VAL A 126 8.02 7.53 0.33
CA VAL A 126 7.29 8.53 -0.43
C VAL A 126 6.34 9.26 0.51
N LEU A 127 6.44 10.58 0.52
CA LEU A 127 5.57 11.48 1.23
C LEU A 127 4.70 12.22 0.22
N VAL A 128 3.40 12.25 0.46
CA VAL A 128 2.44 13.05 -0.30
C VAL A 128 1.63 13.90 0.67
N VAL A 129 1.43 15.17 0.30
CA VAL A 129 0.64 16.12 1.08
C VAL A 129 -0.17 17.02 0.15
N ALA A 130 -1.39 17.38 0.54
CA ALA A 130 -2.16 18.42 -0.14
C ALA A 130 -1.61 19.79 0.24
N VAL A 131 -1.50 20.71 -0.72
CA VAL A 131 -0.98 22.05 -0.45
C VAL A 131 -1.89 22.83 0.50
N ASP A 132 -3.20 22.54 0.47
CA ASP A 132 -4.21 23.17 1.33
C ASP A 132 -4.07 22.80 2.81
N ASP A 133 -3.54 21.61 3.09
CA ASP A 133 -3.38 21.11 4.45
C ASP A 133 -2.03 21.56 5.09
N LEU A 134 -1.20 22.31 4.36
CA LEU A 134 0.07 22.83 4.86
C LEU A 134 -0.10 24.17 5.59
N PRO A 135 0.69 24.45 6.64
CA PRO A 135 0.62 25.70 7.40
C PRO A 135 1.30 26.87 6.63
N LEU A 136 0.62 27.37 5.61
CA LEU A 136 1.11 28.45 4.73
C LEU A 136 0.51 29.81 5.13
N ALA A 137 1.32 30.87 5.08
CA ALA A 137 0.95 32.21 5.56
C ALA A 137 -0.07 32.95 4.67
N GLY A 138 -0.43 32.40 3.50
CA GLY A 138 -1.44 32.96 2.60
C GLY A 138 -1.28 32.53 1.14
N GLN A 139 -2.03 33.17 0.23
CA GLN A 139 -2.04 32.85 -1.20
C GLN A 139 -0.68 33.03 -1.88
N HIS A 140 0.10 34.04 -1.46
CA HIS A 140 1.45 34.26 -1.95
C HIS A 140 2.40 33.11 -1.59
N ALA A 141 2.31 32.58 -0.37
CA ALA A 141 3.10 31.43 0.08
C ALA A 141 2.70 30.16 -0.66
N VAL A 142 1.39 29.96 -0.92
CA VAL A 142 0.88 28.86 -1.75
C VAL A 142 1.47 28.93 -3.17
N HIS A 143 1.44 30.10 -3.80
CA HIS A 143 2.01 30.30 -5.13
C HIS A 143 3.52 30.03 -5.15
N LYS A 144 4.25 30.58 -4.18
CA LYS A 144 5.68 30.36 -4.01
C LYS A 144 6.02 28.89 -3.80
N LEU A 145 5.25 28.17 -2.97
CA LEU A 145 5.44 26.73 -2.75
C LEU A 145 5.27 25.93 -4.05
N LYS A 146 4.25 26.25 -4.86
CA LYS A 146 4.05 25.59 -6.17
C LYS A 146 5.26 25.80 -7.10
N LEU A 147 5.82 27.01 -7.12
CA LEU A 147 7.03 27.31 -7.89
C LEU A 147 8.26 26.56 -7.38
N LEU A 148 8.51 26.58 -6.07
CA LEU A 148 9.67 25.90 -5.45
C LEU A 148 9.60 24.38 -5.56
N ALA A 149 8.40 23.80 -5.46
CA ALA A 149 8.19 22.36 -5.64
C ALA A 149 8.43 21.91 -7.09
N GLY A 150 8.19 22.80 -8.06
CA GLY A 150 8.40 22.58 -9.49
C GLY A 150 7.72 21.28 -9.98
N PRO A 151 8.46 20.31 -10.54
CA PRO A 151 7.88 19.09 -11.10
C PRO A 151 7.29 18.13 -10.04
N ARG A 152 7.60 18.35 -8.76
CA ARG A 152 7.06 17.55 -7.64
C ARG A 152 5.62 17.91 -7.30
N TRP A 153 5.18 19.11 -7.69
CA TRP A 153 3.81 19.54 -7.55
C TRP A 153 2.97 19.04 -8.72
N THR A 154 1.77 18.54 -8.42
CA THR A 154 0.76 18.16 -9.42
C THR A 154 -0.61 18.68 -9.01
N PRO A 155 -1.44 19.17 -9.95
CA PRO A 155 -2.79 19.62 -9.63
C PRO A 155 -3.68 18.47 -9.14
N ASN A 156 -3.61 17.32 -9.82
CA ASN A 156 -4.37 16.14 -9.47
C ASN A 156 -3.62 15.26 -8.46
N PRO A 157 -4.33 14.51 -7.58
CA PRO A 157 -3.69 13.58 -6.67
C PRO A 157 -2.88 12.52 -7.45
N PRO A 158 -1.64 12.22 -7.03
CA PRO A 158 -0.86 11.15 -7.63
C PRO A 158 -1.60 9.82 -7.49
N THR A 159 -1.56 8.96 -8.52
CA THR A 159 -2.18 7.62 -8.48
C THR A 159 -1.73 6.79 -7.27
N ASP A 160 -0.49 7.01 -6.84
CA ASP A 160 0.17 6.27 -5.76
C ASP A 160 -0.03 6.87 -4.36
N ALA A 161 -0.82 7.94 -4.24
CA ALA A 161 -0.89 8.76 -3.03
C ALA A 161 -1.87 8.25 -1.97
N GLY A 162 -2.65 7.19 -2.24
CA GLY A 162 -3.66 6.71 -1.29
C GLY A 162 -4.82 7.70 -1.07
N VAL A 163 -4.97 8.71 -1.94
CA VAL A 163 -6.06 9.68 -1.90
C VAL A 163 -7.11 9.31 -2.95
N SER A 164 -8.37 9.20 -2.53
CA SER A 164 -9.51 9.01 -3.44
C SER A 164 -9.63 10.22 -4.37
N ARG A 165 -9.90 9.95 -5.65
CA ARG A 165 -10.02 11.00 -6.69
C ARG A 165 -11.23 11.91 -6.51
N ASP A 166 -12.14 11.54 -5.62
CA ASP A 166 -13.40 12.24 -5.39
C ASP A 166 -13.28 13.39 -4.39
N LYS A 167 -12.13 13.53 -3.70
CA LYS A 167 -11.86 14.69 -2.86
C LYS A 167 -11.60 15.90 -3.77
N GLU A 168 -12.41 16.94 -3.63
CA GLU A 168 -12.16 18.22 -4.30
C GLU A 168 -10.79 18.74 -3.87
N TRP A 169 -9.96 19.06 -4.85
CA TRP A 169 -8.60 19.52 -4.65
C TRP A 169 -8.55 21.03 -4.88
N GLY A 170 -8.04 21.79 -3.91
CA GLY A 170 -7.92 23.24 -4.04
C GLY A 170 -6.61 23.61 -4.75
N ASN A 171 -5.49 23.43 -4.07
CA ASN A 171 -4.18 23.87 -4.55
C ASN A 171 -3.25 22.73 -5.03
N GLY A 172 -3.77 21.51 -5.13
CA GLY A 172 -3.06 20.33 -5.62
C GLY A 172 -2.19 19.66 -4.56
N TYR A 173 -1.24 18.83 -5.02
CA TYR A 173 -0.46 17.94 -4.17
C TYR A 173 1.02 18.06 -4.44
N VAL A 174 1.83 17.89 -3.39
CA VAL A 174 3.28 17.76 -3.49
C VAL A 174 3.69 16.33 -3.14
N LYS A 175 4.48 15.71 -4.02
CA LYS A 175 5.04 14.36 -3.83
C LYS A 175 6.55 14.42 -3.71
N ILE A 176 7.09 13.97 -2.58
CA ILE A 176 8.53 13.85 -2.34
C ILE A 176 8.85 12.38 -2.11
N SER A 177 9.85 11.86 -2.80
CA SER A 177 10.35 10.50 -2.61
C SER A 177 11.86 10.51 -2.43
N CYS A 178 12.35 9.64 -1.55
CA CYS A 178 13.78 9.46 -1.28
C CYS A 178 14.10 7.97 -1.17
N GLU A 179 15.23 7.58 -1.75
CA GLU A 179 15.78 6.21 -1.72
C GLU A 179 17.31 6.23 -1.57
N ASP A 180 17.89 7.37 -1.22
CA ASP A 180 19.34 7.61 -1.22
C ASP A 180 20.03 7.00 0.01
N PHE A 181 19.31 6.87 1.13
CA PHE A 181 19.86 6.38 2.39
C PHE A 181 19.61 4.88 2.58
N PRO A 182 20.51 4.18 3.29
CA PRO A 182 20.45 2.72 3.47
C PRO A 182 19.33 2.26 4.41
N LYS A 183 18.76 3.16 5.22
CA LYS A 183 17.64 2.84 6.12
C LYS A 183 16.39 3.58 5.69
N PRO A 184 15.22 2.90 5.59
CA PRO A 184 13.98 3.55 5.21
C PRO A 184 13.58 4.68 6.16
N ALA A 185 13.87 4.55 7.46
CA ALA A 185 13.61 5.62 8.44
C ALA A 185 14.39 6.90 8.14
N MET A 186 15.63 6.78 7.62
CA MET A 186 16.45 7.93 7.22
C MET A 186 15.85 8.60 5.97
N ASN A 187 15.39 7.81 4.99
CA ASN A 187 14.72 8.33 3.80
C ASN A 187 13.43 9.10 4.15
N LEU A 188 12.64 8.59 5.10
CA LEU A 188 11.45 9.29 5.59
C LEU A 188 11.82 10.60 6.27
N LYS A 189 12.81 10.56 7.17
CA LYS A 189 13.28 11.75 7.90
C LYS A 189 13.81 12.83 6.97
N TRP A 190 14.57 12.45 5.95
CA TRP A 190 15.02 13.39 4.94
C TRP A 190 13.84 14.01 4.17
N ALA A 191 12.84 13.20 3.81
CA ALA A 191 11.65 13.70 3.11
C ALA A 191 10.82 14.66 3.97
N SER A 192 10.71 14.42 5.29
CA SER A 192 10.06 15.36 6.21
C SER A 192 10.86 16.66 6.31
N ASP A 193 12.18 16.58 6.49
CA ASP A 193 13.04 17.77 6.63
C ASP A 193 13.11 18.58 5.32
N ALA A 194 12.97 17.93 4.17
CA ALA A 194 12.83 18.60 2.88
C ALA A 194 11.48 19.33 2.75
N LEU A 195 10.40 18.74 3.24
CA LEU A 195 9.09 19.39 3.28
C LEU A 195 9.10 20.60 4.23
N ASP A 196 9.68 20.47 5.42
CA ASP A 196 9.80 21.57 6.38
C ASP A 196 10.59 22.74 5.81
N ARG A 197 11.70 22.46 5.12
CA ARG A 197 12.48 23.48 4.40
C ARG A 197 11.67 24.14 3.28
N LEU A 198 10.87 23.37 2.55
CA LEU A 198 9.99 23.88 1.50
C LEU A 198 8.93 24.83 2.07
N VAL A 199 8.29 24.45 3.18
CA VAL A 199 7.28 25.27 3.87
C VAL A 199 7.91 26.53 4.46
N ALA A 200 9.08 26.42 5.08
CA ALA A 200 9.82 27.56 5.62
C ALA A 200 10.19 28.55 4.51
N ALA A 201 10.73 28.07 3.40
CA ALA A 201 11.07 28.89 2.24
C ALA A 201 9.81 29.54 1.61
N ALA A 202 8.70 28.81 1.55
CA ALA A 202 7.44 29.34 1.03
C ALA A 202 6.85 30.46 1.90
N ASN A 203 7.02 30.38 3.22
CA ASN A 203 6.54 31.38 4.16
C ASN A 203 7.49 32.57 4.34
N ASP A 204 8.72 32.49 3.83
CA ASP A 204 9.65 33.62 3.84
C ASP A 204 9.14 34.76 2.93
N ALA A 205 9.01 35.96 3.51
CA ALA A 205 8.48 37.16 2.87
C ALA A 205 9.54 37.97 2.12
N SER A 206 10.81 37.56 2.13
CA SER A 206 11.91 38.26 1.45
C SER A 206 11.71 38.38 -0.07
N ASP A 207 11.34 37.28 -0.73
CA ASP A 207 11.02 37.20 -2.15
C ASP A 207 9.72 36.42 -2.38
N THR A 208 8.71 37.09 -2.92
CA THR A 208 7.34 36.55 -3.08
C THR A 208 7.11 35.83 -4.41
N PHE A 209 8.04 35.94 -5.37
CA PHE A 209 7.93 35.37 -6.72
C PHE A 209 6.58 35.63 -7.45
N SER A 210 5.92 36.76 -7.16
CA SER A 210 4.59 37.08 -7.69
C SER A 210 4.56 37.30 -9.21
N LYS A 211 5.68 37.71 -9.80
CA LYS A 211 5.81 37.98 -11.24
C LYS A 211 6.03 36.72 -12.09
N LEU A 212 6.42 35.61 -11.47
CA LEU A 212 6.73 34.37 -12.18
C LEU A 212 5.47 33.53 -12.37
N PRO A 213 5.09 33.17 -13.60
CA PRO A 213 3.98 32.25 -13.83
C PRO A 213 4.36 30.83 -13.40
N LEU A 214 3.35 30.05 -13.00
CA LEU A 214 3.52 28.64 -12.67
C LEU A 214 3.90 27.82 -13.92
N ASP A 215 4.99 27.06 -13.85
CA ASP A 215 5.35 26.12 -14.92
C ASP A 215 4.51 24.84 -14.84
N LEU A 216 3.85 24.53 -15.95
CA LEU A 216 2.94 23.39 -16.09
C LEU A 216 3.42 22.38 -17.14
N ARG A 217 4.60 22.59 -17.74
CA ARG A 217 5.11 21.76 -18.85
C ARG A 217 5.20 20.28 -18.48
N HIS A 218 5.59 19.95 -17.25
CA HIS A 218 5.65 18.58 -16.75
C HIS A 218 4.25 17.93 -16.66
N VAL A 219 3.24 18.71 -16.27
CA VAL A 219 1.86 18.22 -16.17
C VAL A 219 1.30 17.93 -17.57
N TYR A 220 1.49 18.86 -18.52
CA TYR A 220 1.08 18.64 -19.92
C TYR A 220 1.82 17.46 -20.56
N ALA A 221 3.11 17.30 -20.28
CA ALA A 221 3.88 16.14 -20.76
C ALA A 221 3.33 14.82 -20.21
N LYS A 222 2.98 14.78 -18.91
CA LYS A 222 2.37 13.61 -18.28
C LYS A 222 1.00 13.27 -18.87
N ALA A 223 0.14 14.26 -19.08
CA ALA A 223 -1.18 14.10 -19.68
C ALA A 223 -1.11 13.59 -21.13
N ARG A 224 -0.15 14.09 -21.93
CA ARG A 224 0.13 13.59 -23.29
C ARG A 224 0.55 12.12 -23.28
N LYS A 225 1.50 11.76 -22.41
CA LYS A 225 1.99 10.37 -22.28
C LYS A 225 0.90 9.40 -21.82
N ALA A 226 -0.03 9.85 -20.98
CA ALA A 226 -1.11 9.00 -20.47
C ALA A 226 -2.11 8.57 -21.56
N LYS A 227 -2.20 9.28 -22.70
CA LYS A 227 -3.12 9.01 -23.82
C LYS A 227 -4.61 8.91 -23.43
N LYS A 228 -5.01 9.48 -22.28
CA LYS A 228 -6.40 9.43 -21.76
C LYS A 228 -7.34 10.51 -22.32
N GLY A 229 -6.98 11.15 -23.43
CA GLY A 229 -7.77 12.26 -23.99
C GLY A 229 -7.60 13.62 -23.27
N GLU A 230 -6.96 13.66 -22.09
CA GLU A 230 -6.74 14.89 -21.30
C GLU A 230 -5.89 15.96 -22.02
N HIS A 231 -4.98 15.52 -22.90
CA HIS A 231 -4.16 16.42 -23.72
C HIS A 231 -4.94 17.06 -24.87
N LEU A 232 -6.06 16.46 -25.30
CA LEU A 232 -6.90 17.04 -26.33
C LEU A 232 -7.72 18.17 -25.68
N ARG A 233 -7.50 19.40 -26.18
CA ARG A 233 -8.16 20.66 -25.78
C ARG A 233 -7.69 21.32 -24.47
N GLY A 234 -6.45 21.05 -24.02
CA GLY A 234 -5.88 21.78 -22.86
C GLY A 234 -6.55 21.49 -21.51
N ARG A 235 -7.32 20.41 -21.40
CA ARG A 235 -8.11 20.03 -20.22
C ARG A 235 -7.29 19.26 -19.18
N VAL A 236 -6.14 19.81 -18.80
CA VAL A 236 -5.28 19.18 -17.79
C VAL A 236 -5.83 19.33 -16.37
N PHE A 237 -6.57 20.42 -16.14
CA PHE A 237 -7.18 20.74 -14.84
C PHE A 237 -8.65 20.29 -14.73
N HIS A 238 -9.35 20.07 -15.83
CA HIS A 238 -10.79 19.80 -15.85
C HIS A 238 -11.08 18.54 -16.67
N ARG A 239 -10.81 17.38 -16.06
CA ARG A 239 -11.22 16.11 -16.64
C ARG A 239 -12.74 15.99 -16.49
N PRO A 240 -13.50 15.74 -17.57
CA PRO A 240 -14.94 15.52 -17.46
C PRO A 240 -15.24 14.42 -16.45
N THR A 241 -16.02 14.77 -15.45
CA THR A 241 -16.56 13.88 -14.42
C THR A 241 -18.04 13.64 -14.67
N ILE A 242 -18.65 12.78 -13.86
CA ILE A 242 -20.10 12.58 -13.89
C ILE A 242 -20.88 13.87 -13.60
N ARG A 243 -20.26 14.84 -12.89
CA ARG A 243 -20.87 16.15 -12.59
C ARG A 243 -20.95 17.06 -13.82
N ASP A 244 -20.12 16.81 -14.83
CA ASP A 244 -20.14 17.56 -16.10
C ASP A 244 -21.14 16.98 -17.10
N PHE A 245 -21.85 15.89 -16.73
CA PHE A 245 -22.91 15.34 -17.57
C PHE A 245 -24.07 16.35 -17.63
N PRO A 246 -24.48 16.80 -18.83
CA PRO A 246 -25.55 17.78 -18.95
C PRO A 246 -26.83 17.27 -18.30
N ALA A 247 -27.35 18.02 -17.32
CA ALA A 247 -28.58 17.65 -16.62
C ALA A 247 -29.78 17.55 -17.59
N GLU A 248 -29.75 18.33 -18.68
CA GLU A 248 -30.72 18.27 -19.78
C GLU A 248 -30.76 16.92 -20.52
N TRP A 249 -29.71 16.10 -20.45
CA TRP A 249 -29.67 14.76 -21.06
C TRP A 249 -30.20 13.68 -20.13
N LEU A 250 -30.38 14.00 -18.83
CA LEU A 250 -31.07 13.10 -17.93
C LEU A 250 -32.54 13.05 -18.38
N PRO A 251 -33.17 11.86 -18.39
CA PRO A 251 -34.58 11.75 -18.66
C PRO A 251 -35.33 12.68 -17.71
N SER A 252 -36.00 13.71 -18.23
CA SER A 252 -36.93 14.52 -17.45
C SER A 252 -37.96 13.53 -16.92
N GLY A 253 -38.00 13.36 -15.59
CA GLY A 253 -38.71 12.27 -14.93
C GLY A 253 -40.06 12.02 -15.58
N ARG A 254 -40.14 10.98 -16.42
CA ARG A 254 -41.42 10.47 -16.86
C ARG A 254 -42.03 9.96 -15.57
N ALA A 255 -42.99 10.72 -15.04
CA ALA A 255 -43.84 10.26 -13.97
C ALA A 255 -44.20 8.81 -14.33
N VAL A 256 -43.72 7.88 -13.53
CA VAL A 256 -44.12 6.48 -13.61
C VAL A 256 -45.59 6.53 -13.24
N ALA A 257 -46.45 6.78 -14.23
CA ALA A 257 -47.85 6.48 -14.17
C ALA A 257 -47.89 4.97 -13.98
N SER A 258 -47.91 4.53 -12.72
CA SER A 258 -48.25 3.18 -12.34
C SER A 258 -49.72 2.97 -12.68
N SER A 259 -50.02 2.82 -13.97
CA SER A 259 -51.24 2.17 -14.43
C SER A 259 -51.07 0.68 -14.12
N GLY A 260 -51.31 0.31 -12.86
CA GLY A 260 -51.60 -1.06 -12.54
C GLY A 260 -52.85 -1.48 -13.32
N PRO A 261 -52.88 -2.68 -13.93
CA PRO A 261 -54.09 -3.15 -14.59
C PRO A 261 -55.21 -3.30 -13.55
N PRO A 262 -56.47 -2.92 -13.85
CA PRO A 262 -57.59 -3.22 -12.98
C PRO A 262 -57.75 -4.74 -12.92
N THR A 263 -57.49 -5.33 -11.77
CA THR A 263 -57.86 -6.72 -11.47
C THR A 263 -59.37 -6.83 -11.45
N SER A 264 -59.97 -7.24 -12.59
CA SER A 264 -61.27 -7.90 -12.59
C SER A 264 -61.05 -9.40 -12.73
N ILE A 265 -61.23 -10.14 -11.65
CA ILE A 265 -61.53 -11.57 -11.72
C ILE A 265 -62.77 -11.78 -10.86
N ALA A 266 -63.78 -12.35 -11.54
CA ALA A 266 -65.05 -12.82 -11.00
C ALA A 266 -64.89 -14.08 -10.15
#